data_AF-A0A4Y6I8L6-F1
#
_entry.id   AF-A0A4Y6I8L6-F1
#
_cell.length_a   1.000
_cell.length_b   1.000
_cell.length_c   1.000
_cell.angle_alpha   90.00
_cell.angle_beta   90.00
_cell.angle_gamma   90.00
#
_symmetry.space_group_name_H-M   'P 1'
#
loop_
_entity.id
_entity.type
_entity.pdbx_description
1 polymer ?
#
loop_
_entity_poly.entity_id
_entity_poly.type
_entity_poly.pdbx_seq_one_letter_code
_entity_poly.pdbx_strand_id
1 'polypeptide(L)'
;MKSYPWPIASLTICYLLAATLGMTYAITSANLNLFSLGMIPVLVGIYLRADWGLLLLRLYIAIQALAIMALATTAVIAWQINPKEVVVQWNGIVIPIGLVIASAIISQVLQWQVAFSASTRNFFKPISVN
;
A
#
# COMPACT_ATOMS: atom_id res chain seq x y z
N MET A 1 -25.75 -12.57 -2.29
CA MET A 1 -24.61 -11.69 -1.96
C MET A 1 -23.60 -11.73 -3.10
N LYS A 2 -23.31 -10.61 -3.78
CA LYS A 2 -22.32 -10.57 -4.87
C LYS A 2 -20.93 -10.90 -4.27
N SER A 3 -20.32 -12.01 -4.69
CA SER A 3 -19.05 -12.50 -4.10
C SER A 3 -17.92 -11.49 -4.27
N TYR A 4 -16.97 -11.48 -3.33
CA TYR A 4 -15.76 -10.67 -3.45
C TYR A 4 -14.91 -11.22 -4.60
N PRO A 5 -14.52 -10.40 -5.58
CA PRO A 5 -13.55 -10.83 -6.56
C PRO A 5 -12.23 -11.18 -5.86
N TRP A 6 -11.65 -12.31 -6.24
CA TRP A 6 -10.37 -12.79 -5.71
C TRP A 6 -9.29 -11.70 -5.59
N PRO A 7 -9.07 -10.84 -6.62
CA PRO A 7 -8.04 -9.80 -6.55
C PRO A 7 -8.26 -8.76 -5.45
N ILE A 8 -9.52 -8.40 -5.17
CA ILE A 8 -9.87 -7.45 -4.11
C ILE A 8 -9.76 -8.12 -2.76
N ALA A 9 -10.20 -9.38 -2.65
CA ALA A 9 -10.10 -10.13 -1.40
C ALA A 9 -8.64 -10.26 -0.93
N SER A 10 -7.72 -10.64 -1.84
CA SER A 10 -6.30 -10.72 -1.52
C SER A 10 -5.73 -9.36 -1.12
N LEU A 11 -6.09 -8.29 -1.85
CA LEU A 11 -5.64 -6.94 -1.54
C LEU A 11 -6.10 -6.48 -0.15
N THR A 12 -7.37 -6.75 0.18
CA THR A 12 -7.95 -6.43 1.49
C THR A 12 -7.24 -7.18 2.62
N ILE A 13 -6.90 -8.45 2.43
CA ILE A 13 -6.16 -9.23 3.44
C ILE A 13 -4.76 -8.62 3.64
N CYS A 14 -4.04 -8.31 2.56
CA CYS A 14 -2.75 -7.65 2.64
C CYS A 14 -2.84 -6.29 3.36
N TYR A 15 -3.90 -5.52 3.08
CA TYR A 15 -4.12 -4.23 3.70
C TYR A 15 -4.45 -4.36 5.19
N LEU A 16 -5.27 -5.34 5.58
CA LEU A 16 -5.52 -5.62 6.99
C LEU A 16 -4.24 -5.97 7.74
N LEU A 17 -3.41 -6.85 7.17
CA LEU A 17 -2.12 -7.21 7.77
C LEU A 17 -1.16 -6.01 7.85
N ALA A 18 -1.10 -5.19 6.81
CA ALA A 18 -0.26 -3.99 6.81
C ALA A 18 -0.76 -2.95 7.84
N ALA A 19 -2.07 -2.77 7.98
CA ALA A 19 -2.66 -1.87 8.94
C ALA A 19 -2.40 -2.33 10.38
N THR A 20 -2.53 -3.63 10.68
CA THR A 20 -2.24 -4.15 12.02
C THR A 20 -0.76 -4.02 12.36
N LEU A 21 0.15 -4.36 11.44
CA LEU A 21 1.60 -4.15 11.62
C LEU A 21 1.96 -2.67 11.76
N GLY A 22 1.30 -1.81 11.00
CA GLY A 22 1.49 -0.36 11.07
C GLY A 22 1.04 0.22 12.41
N MET A 23 -0.08 -0.27 12.94
CA MET A 23 -0.58 0.13 14.26
C MET A 23 0.33 -0.36 15.39
N THR A 24 0.77 -1.62 15.35
CA THR A 24 1.70 -2.13 16.36
C THR A 24 3.01 -1.33 16.35
N TYR A 25 3.57 -1.03 15.17
CA TYR A 25 4.74 -0.18 15.05
C TYR A 25 4.50 1.24 15.61
N ALA A 26 3.35 1.85 15.27
CA ALA A 26 3.03 3.20 15.74
C ALA A 26 2.91 3.26 17.27
N ILE A 27 2.33 2.23 17.89
CA ILE A 27 2.23 2.12 19.36
C ILE A 27 3.62 1.95 19.97
N THR A 28 4.47 1.07 19.44
CA THR A 28 5.80 0.79 20.00
C THR A 28 6.79 1.93 19.82
N SER A 29 6.67 2.69 18.73
CA SER A 29 7.64 3.73 18.35
C SER A 29 7.13 5.15 18.60
N ALA A 30 5.91 5.31 19.14
CA ALA A 30 5.22 6.59 19.30
C ALA A 30 5.21 7.45 18.02
N ASN A 31 5.26 6.80 16.85
CA ASN A 31 5.41 7.45 15.56
C ASN A 31 4.29 7.02 14.62
N LEU A 32 3.37 7.95 14.35
CA LEU A 32 2.21 7.69 13.50
C LEU A 32 2.60 7.78 12.02
N ASN A 33 2.48 6.66 11.32
CA ASN A 33 2.69 6.62 9.88
C ASN A 33 1.39 6.99 9.14
N LEU A 34 1.42 8.09 8.39
CA LEU A 34 0.32 8.58 7.55
C LEU A 34 -0.15 7.55 6.51
N PHE A 35 0.75 6.68 6.02
CA PHE A 35 0.38 5.62 5.07
C PHE A 35 -0.50 4.54 5.70
N SER A 36 -0.28 4.22 6.98
CA SER A 36 -1.11 3.27 7.73
C SER A 36 -2.48 3.88 8.04
N LEU A 37 -2.54 5.17 8.35
CA LEU A 37 -3.80 5.90 8.58
C LEU A 37 -4.63 6.03 7.30
N GLY A 38 -4.00 6.35 6.17
CA GLY A 38 -4.66 6.48 4.87
C GLY A 38 -5.29 5.17 4.36
N MET A 39 -4.85 4.02 4.88
CA MET A 39 -5.42 2.72 4.53
C MET A 39 -6.78 2.45 5.17
N ILE A 40 -7.06 3.04 6.35
CA ILE A 40 -8.32 2.88 7.08
C ILE A 40 -9.53 3.28 6.22
N PRO A 41 -9.62 4.51 5.66
CA PRO A 41 -10.76 4.88 4.84
C PRO A 41 -10.88 4.02 3.58
N VAL A 42 -9.77 3.53 3.01
CA VAL A 42 -9.82 2.59 1.86
C VAL A 42 -10.47 1.26 2.27
N LEU A 43 -10.08 0.70 3.41
CA LEU A 43 -10.68 -0.53 3.95
C LEU A 43 -12.17 -0.36 4.25
N VAL A 44 -12.57 0.78 4.82
CA VAL A 44 -13.99 1.12 5.05
C VAL A 44 -14.74 1.19 3.73
N GLY A 45 -14.17 1.83 2.70
CA GLY A 45 -14.77 1.92 1.37
C GLY A 45 -14.98 0.56 0.71
N ILE A 46 -13.99 -0.33 0.82
CA ILE A 46 -14.08 -1.71 0.32
C ILE A 46 -15.17 -2.50 1.07
N TYR A 47 -15.19 -2.41 2.40
CA TYR A 47 -16.15 -3.13 3.23
C TYR A 47 -17.59 -2.70 2.95
N LEU A 48 -17.83 -1.39 2.86
CA LEU A 48 -19.16 -0.82 2.58
C LEU A 48 -19.54 -0.90 1.10
N ARG A 49 -18.61 -1.26 0.21
CA ARG A 49 -18.76 -1.18 -1.26
C ARG A 49 -19.24 0.18 -1.72
N ALA A 50 -18.78 1.22 -1.05
CA ALA A 50 -19.21 2.58 -1.31
C ALA A 50 -18.68 3.07 -2.66
N ASP A 51 -19.45 3.89 -3.37
CA ASP A 51 -19.07 4.42 -4.69
C ASP A 51 -17.74 5.21 -4.65
N TRP A 52 -17.45 5.84 -3.51
CA TRP A 52 -16.19 6.55 -3.27
C TRP A 52 -14.99 5.62 -2.99
N GLY A 53 -15.24 4.35 -2.65
CA GLY A 53 -14.19 3.39 -2.27
C GLY A 53 -13.20 3.12 -3.39
N LEU A 54 -13.67 3.09 -4.65
CA LEU A 54 -12.80 2.96 -5.82
C LEU A 54 -11.89 4.18 -5.99
N LEU A 55 -12.44 5.38 -5.76
CA LEU A 55 -11.69 6.63 -5.88
C LEU A 55 -10.60 6.70 -4.81
N LEU A 56 -10.95 6.41 -3.55
CA LEU A 56 -9.97 6.40 -2.46
C LEU A 56 -8.89 5.32 -2.63
N LEU A 57 -9.24 4.12 -3.11
CA LEU A 57 -8.26 3.09 -3.41
C LEU A 57 -7.22 3.57 -4.43
N ARG A 58 -7.68 4.19 -5.52
CA ARG A 58 -6.77 4.71 -6.57
C ARG A 58 -5.93 5.86 -6.06
N LEU A 59 -6.52 6.78 -5.29
CA LEU A 59 -5.82 7.91 -4.70
C LEU A 59 -4.73 7.43 -3.73
N TYR A 60 -5.07 6.45 -2.87
CA TYR A 60 -4.14 5.85 -1.92
C TYR A 60 -2.93 5.24 -2.62
N ILE A 61 -3.17 4.45 -3.67
CA ILE A 61 -2.10 3.84 -4.47
C ILE A 61 -1.25 4.91 -5.16
N ALA A 62 -1.85 5.99 -5.69
CA ALA A 62 -1.10 7.08 -6.30
C ALA A 62 -0.20 7.80 -5.28
N ILE A 63 -0.70 8.07 -4.07
CA ILE A 63 0.08 8.68 -2.99
C ILE A 63 1.23 7.76 -2.56
N GLN A 64 0.99 6.45 -2.45
CA GLN A 64 2.05 5.47 -2.18
C GLN A 64 3.13 5.47 -3.27
N ALA A 65 2.75 5.55 -4.54
CA ALA A 65 3.71 5.62 -5.64
C ALA A 65 4.61 6.88 -5.53
N LEU A 66 4.01 8.04 -5.23
CA LEU A 66 4.75 9.28 -4.99
C LEU A 66 5.73 9.14 -3.81
N ALA A 67 5.30 8.49 -2.73
CA ALA A 67 6.15 8.24 -1.58
C ALA A 67 7.34 7.33 -1.92
N ILE A 68 7.10 6.25 -2.65
CA ILE A 68 8.17 5.35 -3.12
C ILE A 68 9.15 6.12 -4.01
N MET A 69 8.67 6.97 -4.93
CA MET A 69 9.56 7.79 -5.76
C MET A 69 10.38 8.78 -4.94
N ALA A 70 9.78 9.42 -3.94
CA ALA A 70 10.50 10.33 -3.04
C ALA A 70 11.58 9.58 -2.25
N LEU A 71 11.24 8.43 -1.67
CA LEU A 71 12.20 7.59 -0.93
C LEU A 71 13.32 7.06 -1.85
N ALA A 72 12.99 6.63 -3.07
CA ALA A 72 13.97 6.16 -4.04
C ALA A 72 14.94 7.28 -4.44
N THR A 73 14.43 8.49 -4.71
CA THR A 73 15.25 9.65 -5.05
C THR A 73 16.21 9.98 -3.91
N THR A 74 15.70 10.04 -2.67
CA THR A 74 16.52 10.26 -1.48
C THR A 74 17.58 9.17 -1.31
N ALA A 75 17.24 7.91 -1.54
CA ALA A 75 18.18 6.80 -1.45
C ALA A 75 19.30 6.88 -2.51
N VAL A 76 18.97 7.26 -3.75
CA VAL A 76 19.97 7.45 -4.83
C VAL A 76 20.92 8.58 -4.47
N ILE A 77 20.41 9.72 -3.99
CA ILE A 77 21.24 10.85 -3.56
C ILE A 77 22.15 10.43 -2.40
N ALA A 78 21.61 9.76 -1.38
CA ALA A 78 22.38 9.28 -0.24
C ALA A 78 23.49 8.31 -0.67
N TRP A 79 23.21 7.42 -1.63
CA TRP A 79 24.18 6.48 -2.17
C TRP A 79 25.33 7.17 -2.91
N GLN A 80 25.05 8.28 -3.59
CA GLN A 80 26.08 9.10 -4.24
C GLN A 80 26.98 9.83 -3.24
N ILE A 81 26.44 10.26 -2.09
CA ILE A 81 27.21 10.96 -1.06
C ILE A 81 28.08 9.99 -0.26
N ASN A 82 27.49 8.91 0.27
CA ASN A 82 28.21 7.93 1.06
C ASN A 82 27.61 6.51 0.92
N PRO A 83 28.13 5.68 -0.01
CA PRO A 83 27.50 4.41 -0.37
C PRO A 83 27.50 3.38 0.77
N LYS A 84 28.36 3.54 1.77
CA LYS A 84 28.48 2.61 2.91
C LYS A 84 27.40 2.80 3.97
N GLU A 85 26.71 3.94 3.99
CA GLU A 85 25.70 4.27 5.00
C GLU A 85 24.28 3.88 4.57
N VAL A 86 24.08 3.50 3.31
CA VAL A 86 22.76 3.16 2.75
C VAL A 86 22.47 1.66 2.91
N VAL A 87 22.50 1.19 4.15
CA VAL A 87 22.22 -0.21 4.51
C VAL A 87 21.04 -0.29 5.45
N VAL A 88 20.07 -1.12 5.09
CA VAL A 88 18.94 -1.45 5.97
C VAL A 88 19.41 -2.55 6.90
N GLN A 89 19.44 -2.29 8.20
CA GLN A 89 19.81 -3.29 9.21
C GLN A 89 18.61 -3.61 10.10
N TRP A 90 18.33 -4.89 10.29
CA TRP A 90 17.30 -5.36 11.22
C TRP A 90 17.91 -6.42 12.13
N ASN A 91 17.92 -6.18 13.44
CA ASN A 91 18.54 -7.08 14.44
C ASN A 91 19.98 -7.51 14.09
N GLY A 92 20.79 -6.59 13.54
CA GLY A 92 22.17 -6.87 13.13
C GLY A 92 22.32 -7.62 11.79
N ILE A 93 21.22 -8.00 11.15
CA ILE A 93 21.22 -8.57 9.79
C ILE A 93 21.14 -7.43 8.78
N VAL A 94 22.11 -7.37 7.87
CA VAL A 94 22.10 -6.42 6.75
C VAL A 94 21.15 -6.93 5.68
N ILE A 95 20.05 -6.22 5.48
CA ILE A 95 19.09 -6.47 4.41
C ILE A 95 19.57 -5.72 3.16
N PRO A 96 19.80 -6.41 2.03
CA PRO A 96 20.15 -5.75 0.79
C PRO A 96 19.07 -4.75 0.37
N ILE A 97 19.44 -3.48 0.21
CA ILE A 97 18.47 -2.42 -0.11
C ILE A 97 17.75 -2.66 -1.44
N GLY A 98 18.42 -3.32 -2.40
CA GLY A 98 17.82 -3.72 -3.67
C GLY A 98 16.61 -4.64 -3.50
N LEU A 99 16.61 -5.53 -2.49
CA LEU A 99 15.46 -6.40 -2.20
C LEU A 99 14.28 -5.61 -1.63
N VAL A 100 14.56 -4.59 -0.80
CA VAL A 100 13.52 -3.72 -0.25
C VAL A 100 12.88 -2.91 -1.37
N ILE A 101 13.69 -2.32 -2.27
CA ILE A 101 13.19 -1.56 -3.42
C ILE A 101 12.39 -2.46 -4.37
N ALA A 102 12.94 -3.63 -4.72
CA ALA A 102 12.26 -4.57 -5.61
C ALA A 102 10.91 -5.03 -5.05
N SER A 103 10.85 -5.38 -3.76
CA SER A 103 9.59 -5.79 -3.12
C SER A 103 8.56 -4.66 -3.07
N ALA A 104 8.99 -3.42 -2.79
CA ALA A 104 8.13 -2.25 -2.84
C ALA A 104 7.55 -2.00 -4.24
N ILE A 105 8.38 -2.07 -5.29
CA ILE A 105 7.94 -1.88 -6.68
C ILE A 105 6.97 -2.99 -7.10
N ILE A 106 7.30 -4.25 -6.84
CA ILE A 106 6.44 -5.39 -7.19
C ILE A 106 5.08 -5.26 -6.49
N SER A 107 5.09 -4.96 -5.19
CA SER A 107 3.87 -4.72 -4.42
C SER A 107 3.04 -3.59 -5.04
N GLN A 108 3.67 -2.46 -5.37
CA GLN A 108 3.00 -1.31 -5.96
C GLN A 108 2.34 -1.64 -7.31
N VAL A 109 3.04 -2.38 -8.18
CA VAL A 109 2.53 -2.79 -9.49
C VAL A 109 1.32 -3.72 -9.35
N LEU A 110 1.38 -4.69 -8.43
CA LEU A 110 0.25 -5.59 -8.16
C LEU A 110 -0.97 -4.82 -7.68
N GLN A 111 -0.80 -3.89 -6.73
CA GLN A 111 -1.89 -3.04 -6.25
C GLN A 111 -2.51 -2.20 -7.38
N TRP A 112 -1.67 -1.63 -8.25
CA TRP A 112 -2.12 -0.88 -9.41
C TRP A 112 -2.97 -1.74 -10.35
N GLN A 113 -2.51 -2.96 -10.68
CA GLN A 113 -3.28 -3.88 -11.53
C GLN A 113 -4.65 -4.20 -10.94
N VAL A 114 -4.74 -4.45 -9.62
CA VAL A 114 -6.00 -4.73 -8.95
C VAL A 114 -6.93 -3.50 -9.01
N ALA A 115 -6.44 -2.30 -8.67
CA ALA A 115 -7.26 -1.09 -8.58
C ALA A 115 -7.82 -0.59 -9.92
N PHE A 116 -7.12 -0.88 -11.02
CA PHE A 116 -7.56 -0.49 -12.37
C PHE A 116 -8.27 -1.62 -13.14
N SER A 117 -8.34 -2.84 -12.59
CA SER A 117 -9.04 -3.94 -13.22
C SER A 117 -10.55 -3.68 -13.41
N ALA A 118 -11.13 -4.26 -14.46
CA ALA A 118 -12.57 -4.22 -14.71
C ALA A 118 -13.39 -4.87 -13.58
N SER A 119 -12.83 -5.92 -12.96
CA SER A 119 -13.42 -6.61 -11.82
C SER A 119 -13.62 -5.67 -10.63
N THR A 120 -12.59 -4.89 -10.27
CA THR A 120 -12.66 -3.90 -9.18
C THR A 120 -13.66 -2.80 -9.50
N ARG A 121 -13.69 -2.31 -10.75
CA ARG A 121 -14.68 -1.33 -11.16
C ARG A 121 -16.12 -1.85 -11.01
N ASN A 122 -16.37 -3.11 -11.36
CA ASN A 122 -17.71 -3.72 -11.26
C ASN A 122 -18.11 -4.09 -9.82
N PHE A 123 -17.15 -4.23 -8.93
CA PHE A 123 -17.38 -4.45 -7.50
C PHE A 123 -17.92 -3.20 -6.80
N PHE A 124 -17.39 -2.02 -7.16
CA PHE A 124 -17.81 -0.71 -6.62
C PHE A 124 -18.94 -0.04 -7.42
N LYS A 125 -19.50 -0.69 -8.45
CA LYS A 125 -20.67 -0.14 -9.14
C LYS A 125 -21.88 -0.19 -8.20
N PRO A 126 -22.63 0.91 -8.05
CA PRO A 126 -23.88 0.89 -7.31
C PRO A 126 -24.82 -0.12 -7.95
N ILE A 127 -25.56 -0.86 -7.12
CA ILE A 127 -26.61 -1.76 -7.61
C ILE A 127 -27.68 -0.84 -8.22
N SER A 128 -27.86 -0.87 -9.53
CA SER A 128 -28.96 -0.16 -10.18
C SER A 128 -30.26 -0.76 -9.66
N VAL A 129 -30.95 -0.02 -8.80
CA VAL A 129 -32.32 -0.31 -8.42
C VAL A 129 -33.18 0.12 -9.60
N ASN A 130 -33.60 -0.84 -10.43
CA ASN A 130 -34.75 -0.67 -11.33
C ASN A 130 -36.03 -0.83 -10.52
#